data_AF-A0A1Q9G6Z7-F1
#
_entry.id   AF-A0A1Q9G6Z7-F1
#
_cell.length_a   1.000
_cell.length_b   1.000
_cell.length_c   1.000
_cell.angle_alpha   90.00
_cell.angle_beta   90.00
_cell.angle_gamma   90.00
#
_symmetry.space_group_name_H-M   'P 1'
#
loop_
_entity.id
_entity.type
_entity.pdbx_description
1 polymer ?
#
loop_
_entity_poly.entity_id
_entity_poly.type
_entity_poly.pdbx_seq_one_letter_code
_entity_poly.pdbx_strand_id
1 'polypeptide(L)'
;MKTSIKISLLASILASLYGCGGGSDDSNSKTTPSTVNVQGKAIDGYISGATVYLDLNFNNYPDSNEPSVVTADEGDFSLSIPASYQKCVKYVPLVVDVPVGAVDSDFPGTPIEEAYSMVFPPQFALSTDQDLLNLTPLTSVVWKQVEQELRENQAHSLSCESMVQEQALLDDIKQRLVEQEWRVANRYNITVGELYGDYVAADNAELHKLAQDFVPGLQKSYEETRALIKQYPDAELAWVEYFLGQWDSNNKAYDSHWYRYEFVQASAGNFSSETHVMSDDLQTKLTLHDKNSMVTTQSNGVNIEKTVALEKADTQFTCSVSEWLETISSQSSGVRNTIYSMVSDWDSCKASAITGDVVQALVTKDYQGTDLVNYTEHTYNNGNDSGFTHLIGMANSVTADDLAAVRNVINTDFYSEDSHGADYWLRTQNTFSDDLSEPTQILTSHNSKGEWSRETTYHNGTYKSECGDSENSLSEYQCTK
;
A
#
# COMPACT_ATOMS: atom_id res chain seq x y z
N MET A 1 1.00 -5.62 7.63
CA MET A 1 -0.43 -5.90 7.94
C MET A 1 -0.49 -7.14 8.83
N LYS A 2 -0.77 -6.97 10.13
CA LYS A 2 -0.96 -8.08 11.08
C LYS A 2 -2.47 -8.26 11.29
N THR A 3 -2.92 -9.50 11.11
CA THR A 3 -4.30 -9.96 11.37
C THR A 3 -4.69 -9.68 12.83
N SER A 4 -5.80 -8.97 13.01
CA SER A 4 -6.35 -8.61 14.33
C SER A 4 -6.89 -9.85 15.05
N ILE A 5 -6.13 -10.35 16.03
CA ILE A 5 -6.58 -11.38 16.98
C ILE A 5 -7.58 -10.74 17.95
N LYS A 6 -8.85 -11.16 17.88
CA LYS A 6 -9.91 -10.75 18.82
C LYS A 6 -9.67 -11.39 20.19
N ILE A 7 -9.09 -10.64 21.13
CA ILE A 7 -9.02 -11.04 22.54
C ILE A 7 -10.30 -10.59 23.26
N SER A 8 -11.14 -11.55 23.62
CA SER A 8 -12.31 -11.32 24.48
C SER A 8 -11.85 -11.22 25.94
N LEU A 9 -11.89 -10.01 26.51
CA LEU A 9 -11.60 -9.78 27.93
C LEU A 9 -12.82 -10.07 28.81
N LEU A 10 -12.73 -11.11 29.65
CA LEU A 10 -13.61 -11.29 30.81
C LEU A 10 -13.14 -10.35 31.94
N ALA A 11 -13.92 -9.32 32.25
CA ALA A 11 -13.68 -8.44 33.39
C ALA A 11 -14.10 -9.11 34.71
N SER A 12 -13.15 -9.30 35.64
CA SER A 12 -13.41 -9.67 37.02
C SER A 12 -13.28 -8.43 37.92
N ILE A 13 -14.38 -8.13 38.60
CA ILE A 13 -14.57 -7.01 39.52
C ILE A 13 -13.81 -7.28 40.83
N LEU A 14 -12.99 -6.33 41.26
CA LEU A 14 -12.54 -6.21 42.66
C LEU A 14 -12.59 -4.75 43.09
N ALA A 15 -13.53 -4.49 44.00
CA ALA A 15 -13.74 -3.22 44.66
C ALA A 15 -12.79 -3.06 45.85
N SER A 16 -12.21 -1.88 46.00
CA SER A 16 -11.70 -1.39 47.27
C SER A 16 -12.02 0.11 47.41
N LEU A 17 -12.97 0.38 48.32
CA LEU A 17 -13.31 1.68 48.88
C LEU A 17 -12.25 2.11 49.91
N TYR A 18 -11.74 3.33 49.80
CA TYR A 18 -11.33 4.29 50.86
C TYR A 18 -10.93 5.57 50.10
N GLY A 19 -11.29 6.81 50.45
CA GLY A 19 -11.95 7.37 51.62
C GLY A 19 -12.30 8.85 51.36
N CYS A 20 -13.05 9.39 52.31
CA CYS A 20 -13.62 10.75 52.37
C CYS A 20 -12.55 11.84 52.57
N GLY A 21 -12.73 12.99 51.91
CA GLY A 21 -12.01 14.24 52.19
C GLY A 21 -12.70 15.41 51.49
N GLY A 22 -13.55 16.12 52.23
CA GLY A 22 -14.33 17.25 51.73
C GLY A 22 -13.56 18.57 51.70
N GLY A 23 -14.02 19.46 50.82
CA GLY A 23 -13.62 20.86 50.75
C GLY A 23 -14.56 21.59 49.79
N SER A 24 -15.50 22.33 50.37
CA SER A 24 -16.44 23.18 49.65
C SER A 24 -15.74 24.45 49.19
N ASP A 25 -15.81 24.77 47.90
CA ASP A 25 -15.75 26.15 47.43
C ASP A 25 -16.62 26.30 46.18
N ASP A 26 -17.66 27.11 46.35
CA ASP A 26 -18.68 27.46 45.39
C ASP A 26 -18.10 28.56 44.48
N SER A 27 -17.34 28.16 43.46
CA SER A 27 -16.95 29.05 42.37
C SER A 27 -17.72 28.66 41.13
N ASN A 28 -18.74 29.46 40.83
CA ASN A 28 -19.49 29.49 39.59
C ASN A 28 -18.54 29.71 38.40
N SER A 29 -17.85 28.65 38.00
CA SER A 29 -17.16 28.54 36.73
C SER A 29 -18.25 28.50 35.67
N LYS A 30 -18.56 29.66 35.10
CA LYS A 30 -19.05 29.70 33.73
C LYS A 30 -18.03 28.92 32.91
N THR A 31 -18.36 27.68 32.57
CA THR A 31 -17.74 26.95 31.49
C THR A 31 -17.95 27.79 30.24
N THR A 32 -17.00 28.67 29.95
CA THR A 32 -16.86 29.26 28.62
C THR A 32 -16.85 28.07 27.66
N PRO A 33 -17.75 27.99 26.67
CA PRO A 33 -17.67 26.93 25.68
C PRO A 33 -16.30 27.07 25.03
N SER A 34 -15.43 26.07 25.23
CA SER A 34 -14.15 26.03 24.55
C SER A 34 -14.44 26.03 23.06
N THR A 35 -13.86 26.96 22.29
CA THR A 35 -13.87 26.93 20.83
C THR A 35 -12.63 26.18 20.36
N VAL A 36 -12.74 25.40 19.29
CA VAL A 36 -11.59 24.79 18.61
C VAL A 36 -11.32 25.58 17.35
N ASN A 37 -10.08 25.96 17.09
CA ASN A 37 -9.70 26.60 15.83
C ASN A 37 -9.13 25.56 14.89
N VAL A 38 -9.64 25.52 13.66
CA VAL A 38 -9.05 24.77 12.56
C VAL A 38 -8.32 25.75 11.65
N GLN A 39 -7.05 25.50 11.39
CA GLN A 39 -6.18 26.40 10.63
C GLN A 39 -5.65 25.68 9.40
N GLY A 40 -5.43 26.43 8.33
CA GLY A 40 -4.95 25.87 7.07
C GLY A 40 -4.78 26.91 5.99
N LYS A 41 -4.51 26.40 4.78
CA LYS A 41 -4.40 27.17 3.54
C LYS A 41 -5.29 26.57 2.45
N ALA A 42 -5.93 27.42 1.66
CA ALA A 42 -6.57 27.03 0.39
C ALA A 42 -5.57 27.19 -0.76
N ILE A 43 -5.24 26.08 -1.43
CA ILE A 43 -4.12 25.98 -2.38
C ILE A 43 -4.56 25.32 -3.70
N ASP A 44 -4.72 26.16 -4.71
CA ASP A 44 -4.83 25.92 -6.15
C ASP A 44 -4.20 27.16 -6.82
N GLY A 45 -2.91 27.37 -6.50
CA GLY A 45 -2.35 28.67 -6.15
C GLY A 45 -2.98 29.22 -4.86
N TYR A 46 -2.32 30.10 -4.11
CA TYR A 46 -2.92 30.61 -2.87
C TYR A 46 -4.21 31.38 -3.18
N ILE A 47 -5.35 30.89 -2.69
CA ILE A 47 -6.67 31.45 -3.00
C ILE A 47 -7.10 32.46 -1.92
N SER A 48 -7.18 33.74 -2.27
CA SER A 48 -7.74 34.80 -1.41
C SER A 48 -9.19 35.12 -1.80
N GLY A 49 -10.06 35.30 -0.79
CA GLY A 49 -11.47 35.63 -0.97
C GLY A 49 -12.43 34.45 -1.13
N ALA A 50 -11.98 33.22 -0.85
CA ALA A 50 -12.83 32.02 -0.83
C ALA A 50 -13.47 31.80 0.55
N THR A 51 -14.64 31.15 0.59
CA THR A 51 -15.32 30.83 1.86
C THR A 51 -15.01 29.41 2.29
N VAL A 52 -14.35 29.24 3.43
CA VAL A 52 -14.10 27.94 4.07
C VAL A 52 -15.18 27.68 5.11
N TYR A 53 -15.85 26.53 5.06
CA TYR A 53 -16.89 26.16 6.02
C TYR A 53 -16.85 24.67 6.37
N LEU A 54 -17.34 24.34 7.57
CA LEU A 54 -17.53 22.97 8.02
C LEU A 54 -18.91 22.48 7.55
N ASP A 55 -18.94 21.62 6.52
CA ASP A 55 -20.17 21.13 5.90
C ASP A 55 -20.78 20.02 6.77
N LEU A 56 -21.75 20.39 7.62
CA LEU A 56 -22.33 19.52 8.64
C LEU A 56 -23.31 18.51 8.06
N ASN A 57 -23.83 18.74 6.85
CA ASN A 57 -24.89 17.95 6.22
C ASN A 57 -24.52 17.41 4.82
N PHE A 58 -23.27 17.60 4.40
CA PHE A 58 -22.71 17.14 3.15
C PHE A 58 -23.50 17.69 1.94
N ASN A 59 -23.98 18.92 1.97
CA ASN A 59 -24.69 19.48 0.82
C ASN A 59 -23.78 20.30 -0.11
N ASN A 60 -22.50 20.46 0.24
CA ASN A 60 -21.54 21.31 -0.44
C ASN A 60 -22.06 22.74 -0.65
N TYR A 61 -22.81 23.26 0.33
CA TYR A 61 -23.36 24.61 0.33
C TYR A 61 -23.22 25.26 1.71
N PRO A 62 -22.67 26.48 1.82
CA PRO A 62 -22.46 27.13 3.11
C PRO A 62 -23.79 27.52 3.76
N ASP A 63 -24.28 26.70 4.69
CA ASP A 63 -25.53 26.96 5.39
C ASP A 63 -25.36 27.95 6.55
N SER A 64 -26.44 28.66 6.88
CA SER A 64 -26.41 29.70 7.94
C SER A 64 -26.04 29.19 9.35
N ASN A 65 -26.15 27.88 9.58
CA ASN A 65 -25.83 27.22 10.85
C ASN A 65 -24.43 26.58 10.86
N GLU A 66 -23.67 26.72 9.78
CA GLU A 66 -22.33 26.17 9.62
C GLU A 66 -21.27 27.23 9.94
N PRO A 67 -20.24 26.88 10.73
CA PRO A 67 -19.16 27.81 10.97
C PRO A 67 -18.38 28.02 9.67
N SER A 68 -18.14 29.28 9.32
CA SER A 68 -17.40 29.67 8.12
C SER A 68 -16.43 30.83 8.35
N VAL A 69 -15.45 30.96 7.47
CA VAL A 69 -14.45 32.03 7.44
C VAL A 69 -14.06 32.31 5.97
N VAL A 70 -13.61 33.52 5.67
CA VAL A 70 -13.08 33.86 4.35
C VAL A 70 -11.56 33.76 4.37
N THR A 71 -10.97 33.17 3.33
CA THR A 71 -9.51 33.09 3.19
C THR A 71 -8.90 34.49 3.06
N ALA A 72 -7.80 34.70 3.75
CA ALA A 72 -7.00 35.90 3.67
C ALA A 72 -6.02 35.83 2.49
N ASP A 73 -5.13 36.81 2.42
CA ASP A 73 -3.96 36.75 1.53
C ASP A 73 -3.14 35.48 1.81
N GLU A 74 -2.43 34.98 0.80
CA GLU A 74 -1.67 33.71 0.86
C GLU A 74 -2.54 32.48 1.25
N GLY A 75 -3.85 32.57 1.03
CA GLY A 75 -4.81 31.47 1.20
C GLY A 75 -5.10 31.10 2.65
N ASP A 76 -4.61 31.87 3.61
CA ASP A 76 -4.70 31.54 5.04
C ASP A 76 -6.13 31.59 5.56
N PHE A 77 -6.51 30.64 6.41
CA PHE A 77 -7.76 30.71 7.18
C PHE A 77 -7.60 30.21 8.62
N SER A 78 -8.45 30.73 9.50
CA SER A 78 -8.58 30.29 10.89
C SER A 78 -10.06 30.19 11.22
N LEU A 79 -10.60 28.98 11.14
CA LEU A 79 -12.01 28.69 11.33
C LEU A 79 -12.29 28.37 12.81
N SER A 80 -13.05 29.24 13.47
CA SER A 80 -13.47 29.04 14.87
C SER A 80 -14.70 28.15 14.95
N ILE A 81 -14.52 26.92 15.45
CA ILE A 81 -15.58 25.92 15.62
C ILE A 81 -16.24 26.06 17.01
N PRO A 82 -17.57 26.28 17.06
CA PRO A 82 -18.33 26.29 18.31
C PRO A 82 -18.25 24.95 19.05
N ALA A 83 -18.32 24.99 20.38
CA ALA A 83 -18.30 23.80 21.24
C ALA A 83 -19.33 22.71 20.82
N SER A 84 -20.49 23.11 20.30
CA SER A 84 -21.53 22.20 19.82
C SER A 84 -21.11 21.33 18.63
N TYR A 85 -20.15 21.79 17.83
CA TYR A 85 -19.70 21.13 16.59
C TYR A 85 -18.28 20.59 16.67
N GLN A 86 -17.60 20.70 17.81
CA GLN A 86 -16.21 20.21 17.95
C GLN A 86 -16.04 18.76 17.54
N LYS A 87 -16.97 17.88 17.94
CA LYS A 87 -16.94 16.47 17.54
C LYS A 87 -17.04 16.28 16.02
N CYS A 88 -17.72 17.19 15.32
CA CYS A 88 -18.00 17.08 13.89
C CYS A 88 -16.76 17.27 13.04
N VAL A 89 -15.76 18.03 13.50
CA VAL A 89 -14.49 18.26 12.80
C VAL A 89 -13.81 16.95 12.39
N LYS A 90 -13.97 15.90 13.21
CA LYS A 90 -13.40 14.58 12.89
C LYS A 90 -14.13 13.85 11.76
N TYR A 91 -15.42 14.14 11.56
CA TYR A 91 -16.35 13.28 10.83
C TYR A 91 -16.96 13.91 9.58
N VAL A 92 -16.93 15.23 9.45
CA VAL A 92 -17.51 15.96 8.31
C VAL A 92 -16.44 16.78 7.59
N PRO A 93 -16.59 17.03 6.27
CA PRO A 93 -15.55 17.66 5.49
C PRO A 93 -15.49 19.17 5.74
N LEU A 94 -14.35 19.76 5.39
CA LEU A 94 -14.24 21.20 5.18
C LEU A 94 -14.36 21.47 3.68
N VAL A 95 -15.16 22.47 3.32
CA VAL A 95 -15.35 22.87 1.93
C VAL A 95 -14.85 24.30 1.75
N VAL A 96 -14.09 24.51 0.68
CA VAL A 96 -13.70 25.83 0.18
C VAL A 96 -14.57 26.14 -1.01
N ASP A 97 -15.50 27.07 -0.85
CA ASP A 97 -16.29 27.65 -1.96
C ASP A 97 -15.50 28.84 -2.53
N VAL A 98 -15.01 28.70 -3.76
CA VAL A 98 -14.22 29.71 -4.46
C VAL A 98 -15.15 30.50 -5.39
N PRO A 99 -15.54 31.74 -5.04
CA PRO A 99 -16.48 32.51 -5.83
C PRO A 99 -15.79 33.19 -7.03
N VAL A 100 -16.61 33.60 -8.00
CA VAL A 100 -16.17 34.54 -9.04
C VAL A 100 -15.61 35.81 -8.38
N GLY A 101 -14.41 36.22 -8.80
CA GLY A 101 -13.70 37.38 -8.25
C GLY A 101 -12.73 37.06 -7.11
N ALA A 102 -12.62 35.80 -6.66
CA ALA A 102 -11.50 35.35 -5.86
C ALA A 102 -10.17 35.52 -6.62
N VAL A 103 -9.06 35.58 -5.89
CA VAL A 103 -7.71 35.79 -6.46
C VAL A 103 -6.89 34.53 -6.24
N ASP A 104 -6.38 33.98 -7.33
CA ASP A 104 -5.37 32.93 -7.36
C ASP A 104 -3.98 33.56 -7.52
N SER A 105 -3.04 33.19 -6.64
CA SER A 105 -1.67 33.71 -6.67
C SER A 105 -0.86 33.32 -7.91
N ASP A 106 -1.24 32.25 -8.61
CA ASP A 106 -0.61 31.85 -9.88
C ASP A 106 -0.96 32.85 -10.99
N PHE A 107 -2.13 33.50 -10.88
CA PHE A 107 -2.63 34.50 -11.83
C PHE A 107 -3.18 35.76 -11.12
N PRO A 108 -2.34 36.53 -10.39
CA PRO A 108 -2.80 37.61 -9.51
C PRO A 108 -3.47 38.79 -10.25
N GLY A 109 -3.30 38.87 -11.59
CA GLY A 109 -3.94 39.86 -12.45
C GLY A 109 -5.27 39.42 -13.06
N THR A 110 -5.66 38.15 -12.88
CA THR A 110 -6.86 37.56 -13.48
C THR A 110 -7.69 36.91 -12.37
N PRO A 111 -8.72 37.60 -11.87
CA PRO A 111 -9.63 37.00 -10.89
C PRO A 111 -10.32 35.75 -11.44
N ILE A 112 -10.69 34.83 -10.56
CA ILE A 112 -11.42 33.62 -10.91
C ILE A 112 -12.72 33.98 -11.65
N GLU A 113 -12.88 33.43 -12.86
CA GLU A 113 -14.02 33.71 -13.75
C GLU A 113 -15.16 32.69 -13.60
N GLU A 114 -14.85 31.46 -13.19
CA GLU A 114 -15.80 30.38 -12.94
C GLU A 114 -15.66 29.90 -11.50
N ALA A 115 -16.76 29.96 -10.73
CA ALA A 115 -16.77 29.48 -9.36
C ALA A 115 -16.59 27.95 -9.31
N TYR A 116 -15.85 27.48 -8.33
CA TYR A 116 -15.61 26.05 -8.08
C TYR A 116 -15.46 25.81 -6.58
N SER A 117 -15.41 24.54 -6.18
CA SER A 117 -15.18 24.17 -4.79
C SER A 117 -14.08 23.13 -4.63
N MET A 118 -13.39 23.21 -3.50
CA MET A 118 -12.44 22.20 -3.04
C MET A 118 -12.95 21.61 -1.73
N VAL A 119 -12.74 20.32 -1.54
CA VAL A 119 -13.12 19.59 -0.34
C VAL A 119 -11.88 19.01 0.30
N PHE A 120 -11.78 19.23 1.60
CA PHE A 120 -10.79 18.61 2.44
C PHE A 120 -11.44 17.49 3.24
N PRO A 121 -10.90 16.25 3.14
CA PRO A 121 -11.44 15.11 3.85
C PRO A 121 -11.56 15.39 5.35
N PRO A 122 -12.57 14.82 6.01
CA PRO A 122 -12.64 14.84 7.47
C PRO A 122 -11.42 14.18 8.09
N GLN A 123 -11.07 14.55 9.33
CA GLN A 123 -9.85 14.03 9.97
C GLN A 123 -9.80 12.50 10.11
N PHE A 124 -10.94 11.81 10.17
CA PHE A 124 -10.92 10.33 10.19
C PHE A 124 -10.30 9.73 8.93
N ALA A 125 -10.41 10.42 7.79
CA ALA A 125 -9.96 10.00 6.48
C ALA A 125 -8.50 10.39 6.20
N LEU A 126 -7.83 11.04 7.16
CA LEU A 126 -6.43 11.44 7.06
C LEU A 126 -5.55 10.46 7.85
N SER A 127 -4.39 10.16 7.29
CA SER A 127 -3.35 9.38 7.96
C SER A 127 -2.41 10.21 8.82
N THR A 128 -2.43 11.53 8.69
CA THR A 128 -1.52 12.45 9.37
C THR A 128 -2.26 13.38 10.34
N ASP A 129 -1.66 13.59 11.51
CA ASP A 129 -2.09 14.60 12.48
C ASP A 129 -1.47 15.96 12.11
N GLN A 130 -1.70 16.44 10.88
CA GLN A 130 -1.17 17.74 10.46
C GLN A 130 -1.86 18.88 11.21
N ASP A 131 -1.05 19.74 11.85
CA ASP A 131 -1.50 20.97 12.52
C ASP A 131 -2.06 22.02 11.54
N LEU A 132 -1.68 21.92 10.26
CA LEU A 132 -2.09 22.81 9.18
C LEU A 132 -2.72 22.00 8.05
N LEU A 133 -3.96 22.31 7.68
CA LEU A 133 -4.65 21.64 6.58
C LEU A 133 -4.34 22.34 5.26
N ASN A 134 -3.80 21.60 4.30
CA ASN A 134 -3.59 22.08 2.93
C ASN A 134 -4.76 21.60 2.06
N LEU A 135 -5.71 22.50 1.78
CA LEU A 135 -6.89 22.18 0.97
C LEU A 135 -6.54 22.35 -0.49
N THR A 136 -6.51 21.24 -1.24
CA THR A 136 -6.15 21.22 -2.66
C THR A 136 -7.26 20.57 -3.51
N PRO A 137 -7.30 20.81 -4.83
CA PRO A 137 -8.20 20.07 -5.72
C PRO A 137 -8.00 18.55 -5.62
N LEU A 138 -6.78 18.11 -5.36
CA LEU A 138 -6.39 16.71 -5.28
C LEU A 138 -6.98 16.00 -4.05
N THR A 139 -7.05 16.65 -2.87
CA THR A 139 -7.73 16.07 -1.69
C THR A 139 -9.24 15.89 -1.92
N SER A 140 -9.84 16.77 -2.73
CA SER A 140 -11.27 16.76 -3.06
C SER A 140 -11.68 15.53 -3.86
N VAL A 141 -10.78 15.06 -4.71
CA VAL A 141 -11.08 14.03 -5.69
C VAL A 141 -11.15 12.64 -5.06
N VAL A 142 -10.20 12.28 -4.20
CA VAL A 142 -10.26 11.02 -3.45
C VAL A 142 -11.47 11.03 -2.52
N TRP A 143 -11.74 12.18 -1.88
CA TRP A 143 -12.89 12.35 -1.01
C TRP A 143 -14.22 12.09 -1.70
N LYS A 144 -14.40 12.51 -2.96
CA LYS A 144 -15.62 12.25 -3.72
C LYS A 144 -16.02 10.77 -3.75
N GLN A 145 -15.05 9.87 -3.87
CA GLN A 145 -15.31 8.42 -3.89
C GLN A 145 -15.68 7.88 -2.50
N VAL A 146 -15.04 8.41 -1.46
CA VAL A 146 -15.38 8.10 -0.06
C VAL A 146 -16.78 8.60 0.28
N GLU A 147 -17.11 9.83 -0.09
CA GLU A 147 -18.43 10.42 0.12
C GLU A 147 -19.52 9.62 -0.60
N GLN A 148 -19.25 9.17 -1.83
CA GLN A 148 -20.16 8.27 -2.56
C GLN A 148 -20.38 6.96 -1.79
N GLU A 149 -19.32 6.35 -1.24
CA GLU A 149 -19.45 5.17 -0.38
C GLU A 149 -20.35 5.42 0.84
N LEU A 150 -20.15 6.56 1.51
CA LEU A 150 -20.96 6.93 2.68
C LEU A 150 -22.43 7.07 2.30
N ARG A 151 -22.73 7.72 1.18
CA ARG A 151 -24.11 7.90 0.68
C ARG A 151 -24.78 6.58 0.28
N GLU A 152 -24.03 5.64 -0.28
CA GLU A 152 -24.54 4.32 -0.65
C GLU A 152 -24.90 3.45 0.56
N ASN A 153 -24.17 3.62 1.68
CA ASN A 153 -24.36 2.82 2.89
C ASN A 153 -25.34 3.44 3.90
N GLN A 154 -25.63 4.74 3.80
CA GLN A 154 -26.58 5.39 4.70
C GLN A 154 -28.01 5.42 4.12
N ALA A 155 -28.95 4.83 4.87
CA ALA A 155 -30.38 4.94 4.58
C ALA A 155 -30.96 6.35 4.88
N HIS A 156 -30.22 7.18 5.62
CA HIS A 156 -30.56 8.56 5.96
C HIS A 156 -29.60 9.53 5.26
N SER A 157 -29.97 10.81 5.16
CA SER A 157 -29.06 11.86 4.69
C SER A 157 -27.83 11.96 5.57
N LEU A 158 -26.63 12.07 4.98
CA LEU A 158 -25.38 12.27 5.71
C LEU A 158 -25.47 13.50 6.62
N SER A 159 -25.02 13.37 7.87
CA SER A 159 -24.84 14.49 8.79
C SER A 159 -23.77 14.17 9.81
N CYS A 160 -23.28 15.18 10.53
CA CYS A 160 -22.39 14.95 11.68
C CYS A 160 -22.93 13.88 12.64
N GLU A 161 -24.23 13.90 12.94
CA GLU A 161 -24.87 12.93 13.85
C GLU A 161 -24.86 11.52 13.29
N SER A 162 -25.17 11.33 12.00
CA SER A 162 -25.18 10.00 11.39
C SER A 162 -23.75 9.44 11.29
N MET A 163 -22.78 10.27 10.91
CA MET A 163 -21.38 9.86 10.78
C MET A 163 -20.76 9.44 12.11
N VAL A 164 -21.10 10.11 13.21
CA VAL A 164 -20.65 9.71 14.56
C VAL A 164 -21.12 8.29 14.93
N GLN A 165 -22.24 7.80 14.36
CA GLN A 165 -22.78 6.48 14.65
C GLN A 165 -22.18 5.36 13.80
N GLU A 166 -21.57 5.67 12.65
CA GLU A 166 -21.05 4.69 11.68
C GLU A 166 -19.57 4.31 11.89
N GLN A 167 -19.12 4.14 13.14
CA GLN A 167 -17.69 3.92 13.42
C GLN A 167 -17.08 2.73 12.67
N ALA A 168 -17.82 1.62 12.52
CA ALA A 168 -17.31 0.44 11.82
C ALA A 168 -17.04 0.71 10.32
N LEU A 169 -17.94 1.42 9.65
CA LEU A 169 -17.74 1.82 8.25
C LEU A 169 -16.59 2.83 8.12
N LEU A 170 -16.48 3.76 9.08
CA LEU A 170 -15.42 4.75 9.09
C LEU A 170 -14.03 4.14 9.29
N ASP A 171 -13.90 3.18 10.21
CA ASP A 171 -12.64 2.47 10.45
C ASP A 171 -12.22 1.65 9.21
N ASP A 172 -13.18 1.03 8.54
CA ASP A 172 -12.99 0.27 7.31
C ASP A 172 -12.56 1.18 6.13
N ILE A 173 -13.20 2.34 5.96
CA ILE A 173 -12.78 3.37 5.00
C ILE A 173 -11.37 3.87 5.32
N LYS A 174 -11.09 4.19 6.60
CA LYS A 174 -9.78 4.68 7.03
C LYS A 174 -8.69 3.68 6.69
N GLN A 175 -8.91 2.41 6.98
CA GLN A 175 -7.95 1.35 6.68
C GLN A 175 -7.66 1.26 5.17
N ARG A 176 -8.71 1.31 4.32
CA ARG A 176 -8.53 1.34 2.85
C ARG A 176 -7.71 2.52 2.38
N LEU A 177 -7.96 3.71 2.93
CA LEU A 177 -7.23 4.92 2.57
C LEU A 177 -5.75 4.78 2.95
N VAL A 178 -5.44 4.40 4.19
CA VAL A 178 -4.05 4.17 4.64
C VAL A 178 -3.32 3.16 3.75
N GLU A 179 -3.98 2.08 3.36
CA GLU A 179 -3.38 1.10 2.45
C GLU A 179 -3.16 1.66 1.04
N GLN A 180 -4.07 2.50 0.54
CA GLN A 180 -3.90 3.15 -0.76
C GLN A 180 -2.75 4.15 -0.72
N GLU A 181 -2.62 4.93 0.34
CA GLU A 181 -1.50 5.85 0.53
C GLU A 181 -0.17 5.09 0.58
N TRP A 182 -0.12 3.97 1.32
CA TRP A 182 1.05 3.12 1.40
C TRP A 182 1.45 2.56 0.02
N ARG A 183 0.47 2.12 -0.80
CA ARG A 183 0.72 1.62 -2.16
C ARG A 183 1.31 2.71 -3.07
N VAL A 184 0.77 3.92 -3.01
CA VAL A 184 1.29 5.08 -3.76
C VAL A 184 2.73 5.37 -3.33
N ALA A 185 3.00 5.42 -2.02
CA ALA A 185 4.34 5.65 -1.49
C ALA A 185 5.31 4.55 -1.90
N ASN A 186 4.89 3.29 -1.83
CA ASN A 186 5.71 2.16 -2.22
C ASN A 186 6.02 2.11 -3.71
N ARG A 187 5.10 2.59 -4.55
CA ARG A 187 5.31 2.60 -6.01
C ARG A 187 6.16 3.75 -6.49
N TYR A 188 5.87 4.94 -6.01
CA TYR A 188 6.46 6.18 -6.53
C TYR A 188 7.59 6.72 -5.65
N ASN A 189 7.80 6.12 -4.49
CA ASN A 189 8.72 6.59 -3.47
C ASN A 189 8.44 8.03 -3.02
N ILE A 190 7.16 8.40 -2.97
CA ILE A 190 6.64 9.72 -2.60
C ILE A 190 5.46 9.52 -1.66
N THR A 191 5.50 10.11 -0.47
CA THR A 191 4.39 10.00 0.48
C THR A 191 3.17 10.80 0.04
N VAL A 192 1.99 10.41 0.51
CA VAL A 192 0.76 11.17 0.25
C VAL A 192 0.77 12.56 0.90
N GLY A 193 1.47 12.71 2.04
CA GLY A 193 1.71 14.02 2.63
C GLY A 193 2.54 14.95 1.74
N GLU A 194 3.47 14.42 0.95
CA GLU A 194 4.22 15.19 -0.07
C GLU A 194 3.35 15.50 -1.28
N LEU A 195 2.52 14.55 -1.74
CA LEU A 195 1.61 14.75 -2.88
C LEU A 195 0.54 15.81 -2.59
N TYR A 196 0.04 15.88 -1.35
CA TYR A 196 -1.00 16.82 -0.91
C TYR A 196 -0.43 18.04 -0.17
N GLY A 197 0.89 18.16 -0.13
CA GLY A 197 1.60 19.24 0.54
C GLY A 197 1.42 20.59 -0.13
N ASP A 198 1.90 21.63 0.54
CA ASP A 198 1.98 22.98 -0.03
C ASP A 198 3.07 23.03 -1.11
N TYR A 199 2.67 22.72 -2.34
CA TYR A 199 3.58 22.68 -3.49
C TYR A 199 4.11 24.07 -3.88
N VAL A 200 3.37 25.13 -3.53
CA VAL A 200 3.78 26.51 -3.78
C VAL A 200 4.95 26.87 -2.86
N ALA A 201 4.84 26.58 -1.56
CA ALA A 201 5.92 26.77 -0.61
C ALA A 201 7.13 25.85 -0.89
N ALA A 202 6.89 24.63 -1.38
CA ALA A 202 7.94 23.67 -1.72
C ALA A 202 8.65 23.97 -3.06
N ASP A 203 8.14 24.90 -3.87
CA ASP A 203 8.61 25.21 -5.23
C ASP A 203 8.76 23.93 -6.10
N ASN A 204 7.77 23.04 -6.01
CA ASN A 204 7.81 21.73 -6.67
C ASN A 204 6.62 21.51 -7.61
N ALA A 205 6.57 22.33 -8.66
CA ALA A 205 5.54 22.25 -9.70
C ALA A 205 5.51 20.90 -10.42
N GLU A 206 6.64 20.21 -10.56
CA GLU A 206 6.71 18.88 -11.18
C GLU A 206 5.97 17.84 -10.33
N LEU A 207 6.20 17.82 -9.02
CA LEU A 207 5.46 16.95 -8.10
C LEU A 207 3.97 17.27 -8.08
N HIS A 208 3.60 18.56 -8.11
CA HIS A 208 2.20 18.95 -8.20
C HIS A 208 1.54 18.42 -9.48
N LYS A 209 2.24 18.56 -10.63
CA LYS A 209 1.74 18.04 -11.90
C LYS A 209 1.60 16.52 -11.89
N LEU A 210 2.58 15.81 -11.34
CA LEU A 210 2.52 14.36 -11.15
C LEU A 210 1.32 13.96 -10.29
N ALA A 211 1.09 14.70 -9.20
CA ALA A 211 -0.02 14.46 -8.29
C ALA A 211 -1.38 14.68 -8.98
N GLN A 212 -1.50 15.71 -9.82
CA GLN A 212 -2.68 15.93 -10.69
C GLN A 212 -2.90 14.77 -11.67
N ASP A 213 -1.84 14.25 -12.29
CA ASP A 213 -1.95 13.17 -13.26
C ASP A 213 -2.38 11.84 -12.58
N PHE A 214 -2.05 11.64 -11.30
CA PHE A 214 -2.48 10.46 -10.54
C PHE A 214 -3.96 10.48 -10.12
N VAL A 215 -4.58 11.66 -10.05
CA VAL A 215 -5.97 11.88 -9.60
C VAL A 215 -6.94 10.83 -10.17
N PRO A 216 -7.04 10.61 -11.50
CA PRO A 216 -8.06 9.71 -12.04
C PRO A 216 -7.77 8.24 -11.68
N GLY A 217 -6.49 7.87 -11.62
CA GLY A 217 -6.04 6.55 -11.19
C GLY A 217 -6.39 6.27 -9.74
N LEU A 218 -6.17 7.22 -8.84
CA LEU A 218 -6.52 7.09 -7.42
C LEU A 218 -8.02 6.90 -7.20
N GLN A 219 -8.86 7.63 -7.94
CA GLN A 219 -10.33 7.45 -7.86
C GLN A 219 -10.75 6.05 -8.29
N LYS A 220 -10.28 5.62 -9.48
CA LYS A 220 -10.63 4.31 -10.03
C LYS A 220 -10.11 3.17 -9.16
N SER A 221 -8.91 3.31 -8.59
CA SER A 221 -8.35 2.34 -7.65
C SER A 221 -9.27 2.13 -6.45
N TYR A 222 -9.77 3.21 -5.86
CA TYR A 222 -10.68 3.14 -4.71
C TYR A 222 -12.03 2.53 -5.08
N GLU A 223 -12.65 3.03 -6.16
CA GLU A 223 -13.94 2.55 -6.66
C GLU A 223 -13.90 1.04 -6.97
N GLU A 224 -12.90 0.60 -7.73
CA GLU A 224 -12.80 -0.80 -8.13
C GLU A 224 -12.31 -1.71 -7.00
N THR A 225 -11.52 -1.20 -6.05
CA THR A 225 -11.19 -1.94 -4.82
C THR A 225 -12.46 -2.27 -4.04
N ARG A 226 -13.38 -1.31 -3.88
CA ARG A 226 -14.67 -1.57 -3.21
C ARG A 226 -15.50 -2.60 -3.96
N ALA A 227 -15.53 -2.53 -5.29
CA ALA A 227 -16.22 -3.52 -6.12
C ALA A 227 -15.61 -4.92 -5.97
N LEU A 228 -14.28 -5.01 -5.95
CA LEU A 228 -13.54 -6.26 -5.80
C LEU A 228 -13.75 -6.89 -4.42
N ILE A 229 -13.72 -6.11 -3.34
CA ILE A 229 -14.01 -6.59 -1.98
C ILE A 229 -15.44 -7.16 -1.90
N LYS A 230 -16.42 -6.51 -2.54
CA LYS A 230 -17.80 -7.04 -2.63
C LYS A 230 -17.87 -8.36 -3.40
N GLN A 231 -17.03 -8.54 -4.41
CA GLN A 231 -16.94 -9.78 -5.19
C GLN A 231 -16.24 -10.91 -4.42
N TYR A 232 -15.29 -10.58 -3.53
CA TYR A 232 -14.49 -11.51 -2.74
C TYR A 232 -14.60 -11.21 -1.24
N PRO A 233 -15.78 -11.39 -0.62
CA PRO A 233 -16.01 -11.00 0.77
C PRO A 233 -15.21 -11.82 1.80
N ASP A 234 -14.74 -13.01 1.41
CA ASP A 234 -13.95 -13.90 2.27
C ASP A 234 -12.44 -13.78 2.03
N ALA A 235 -11.99 -12.91 1.11
CA ALA A 235 -10.56 -12.71 0.87
C ALA A 235 -9.91 -11.99 2.06
N GLU A 236 -8.71 -12.43 2.45
CA GLU A 236 -7.91 -11.72 3.46
C GLU A 236 -7.47 -10.35 2.94
N LEU A 237 -7.14 -10.25 1.64
CA LEU A 237 -6.82 -8.99 0.96
C LEU A 237 -7.40 -8.97 -0.45
N ALA A 238 -7.95 -7.84 -0.86
CA ALA A 238 -8.37 -7.61 -2.24
C ALA A 238 -8.26 -6.12 -2.58
N TRP A 239 -7.55 -5.77 -3.65
CA TRP A 239 -7.48 -4.39 -4.13
C TRP A 239 -7.24 -4.28 -5.63
N VAL A 240 -7.58 -3.10 -6.14
CA VAL A 240 -7.25 -2.65 -7.48
C VAL A 240 -6.39 -1.39 -7.37
N GLU A 241 -5.33 -1.32 -8.16
CA GLU A 241 -4.45 -0.18 -8.27
C GLU A 241 -4.30 0.23 -9.74
N TYR A 242 -4.63 1.47 -10.03
CA TYR A 242 -4.31 2.13 -11.28
C TYR A 242 -3.04 2.95 -11.09
N PHE A 243 -2.04 2.69 -11.92
CA PHE A 243 -0.75 3.36 -11.83
C PHE A 243 -0.20 3.70 -13.20
N LEU A 244 0.53 4.81 -13.28
CA LEU A 244 1.21 5.28 -14.47
C LEU A 244 2.66 4.79 -14.48
N GLY A 245 3.07 4.24 -15.62
CA GLY A 245 4.44 3.86 -15.93
C GLY A 245 4.85 2.51 -15.34
N GLN A 246 5.42 1.66 -16.19
CA GLN A 246 6.10 0.44 -15.78
C GLN A 246 7.53 0.40 -16.31
N TRP A 247 8.45 -0.16 -15.52
CA TRP A 247 9.85 -0.25 -15.89
C TRP A 247 10.04 -1.20 -17.09
N ASP A 248 10.59 -0.69 -18.18
CA ASP A 248 10.99 -1.46 -19.34
C ASP A 248 12.50 -1.72 -19.29
N SER A 249 12.87 -2.97 -19.02
CA SER A 249 14.28 -3.39 -18.93
C SER A 249 15.05 -3.23 -20.24
N ASN A 250 14.39 -3.26 -21.40
CA ASN A 250 15.04 -3.08 -22.70
C ASN A 250 15.41 -1.62 -22.93
N ASN A 251 14.49 -0.71 -22.59
CA ASN A 251 14.66 0.73 -22.77
C ASN A 251 15.32 1.42 -21.57
N LYS A 252 15.46 0.71 -20.45
CA LYS A 252 15.97 1.23 -19.17
C LYS A 252 15.27 2.51 -18.74
N ALA A 253 13.94 2.51 -18.88
CA ALA A 253 13.09 3.64 -18.55
C ALA A 253 11.71 3.15 -18.14
N TYR A 254 11.01 3.96 -17.35
CA TYR A 254 9.57 3.80 -17.19
C TYR A 254 8.88 4.28 -18.47
N ASP A 255 7.89 3.52 -18.92
CA ASP A 255 7.02 3.98 -19.98
C ASP A 255 5.97 4.99 -19.47
N SER A 256 5.09 5.42 -20.38
CA SER A 256 4.05 6.41 -20.08
C SER A 256 2.63 5.83 -20.15
N HIS A 257 2.47 4.51 -20.05
CA HIS A 257 1.15 3.89 -20.12
C HIS A 257 0.50 3.82 -18.75
N TRP A 258 -0.83 3.84 -18.74
CA TRP A 258 -1.61 3.47 -17.57
C TRP A 258 -1.71 1.96 -17.45
N TYR A 259 -1.66 1.50 -16.21
CA TYR A 259 -1.81 0.12 -15.84
C TYR A 259 -2.90 -0.03 -14.79
N ARG A 260 -3.54 -1.20 -14.79
CA ARG A 260 -4.47 -1.63 -13.76
C ARG A 260 -3.97 -2.96 -13.21
N TYR A 261 -3.49 -2.94 -11.97
CA TYR A 261 -3.18 -4.11 -11.19
C TYR A 261 -4.38 -4.51 -10.33
N GLU A 262 -4.72 -5.80 -10.37
CA GLU A 262 -5.72 -6.40 -9.50
C GLU A 262 -5.05 -7.49 -8.69
N PHE A 263 -5.32 -7.55 -7.40
CA PHE A 263 -4.83 -8.59 -6.51
C PHE A 263 -5.92 -9.09 -5.59
N VAL A 264 -6.01 -10.41 -5.45
CA VAL A 264 -6.89 -11.09 -4.51
C VAL A 264 -6.08 -12.16 -3.80
N GLN A 265 -6.01 -12.09 -2.47
CA GLN A 265 -5.45 -13.12 -1.61
C GLN A 265 -6.57 -13.71 -0.76
N ALA A 266 -6.90 -14.96 -1.05
CA ALA A 266 -7.90 -15.69 -0.30
C ALA A 266 -7.40 -16.05 1.10
N SER A 267 -6.11 -16.38 1.22
CA SER A 267 -5.41 -16.59 2.49
C SER A 267 -3.90 -16.48 2.28
N ALA A 268 -3.13 -16.37 3.35
CA ALA A 268 -1.66 -16.49 3.29
C ALA A 268 -1.22 -17.68 2.41
N GLY A 269 -0.38 -17.39 1.40
CA GLY A 269 0.09 -18.36 0.42
C GLY A 269 -0.92 -18.75 -0.68
N ASN A 270 -2.08 -18.10 -0.77
CA ASN A 270 -3.10 -18.34 -1.79
C ASN A 270 -3.58 -17.02 -2.40
N PHE A 271 -3.03 -16.66 -3.55
CA PHE A 271 -3.35 -15.40 -4.22
C PHE A 271 -3.43 -15.53 -5.73
N SER A 272 -4.06 -14.54 -6.36
CA SER A 272 -3.99 -14.27 -7.79
C SER A 272 -3.85 -12.79 -8.04
N SER A 273 -3.10 -12.43 -9.07
CA SER A 273 -2.99 -11.05 -9.54
C SER A 273 -2.98 -10.98 -11.07
N GLU A 274 -3.40 -9.85 -11.60
CA GLU A 274 -3.22 -9.52 -13.03
C GLU A 274 -2.99 -8.04 -13.24
N THR A 275 -2.12 -7.71 -14.19
CA THR A 275 -1.85 -6.35 -14.62
C THR A 275 -2.29 -6.18 -16.07
N HIS A 276 -3.07 -5.15 -16.36
CA HIS A 276 -3.45 -4.77 -17.71
C HIS A 276 -2.96 -3.38 -18.06
N VAL A 277 -2.48 -3.20 -19.30
CA VAL A 277 -2.33 -1.87 -19.90
C VAL A 277 -3.73 -1.29 -20.14
N MET A 278 -3.94 -0.03 -19.79
CA MET A 278 -5.22 0.68 -19.86
C MET A 278 -5.17 1.79 -20.92
N SER A 279 -6.33 2.17 -21.44
CA SER A 279 -6.50 3.42 -22.19
C SER A 279 -6.29 4.64 -21.30
N ASP A 280 -5.95 5.80 -21.88
CA ASP A 280 -5.70 7.05 -21.13
C ASP A 280 -6.90 7.52 -20.30
N ASP A 281 -8.13 7.20 -20.73
CA ASP A 281 -9.37 7.47 -19.99
C ASP A 281 -9.66 6.44 -18.88
N LEU A 282 -8.77 5.46 -18.74
CA LEU A 282 -8.81 4.34 -17.80
C LEU A 282 -10.04 3.43 -17.94
N GLN A 283 -10.82 3.54 -19.02
CA GLN A 283 -12.08 2.80 -19.20
C GLN A 283 -11.89 1.41 -19.84
N THR A 284 -10.81 1.22 -20.61
CA THR A 284 -10.64 0.02 -21.43
C THR A 284 -9.36 -0.72 -21.07
N LYS A 285 -9.48 -2.01 -20.73
CA LYS A 285 -8.33 -2.94 -20.67
C LYS A 285 -7.83 -3.20 -22.10
N LEU A 286 -6.61 -2.79 -22.42
CA LEU A 286 -6.03 -2.92 -23.76
C LEU A 286 -5.34 -4.28 -23.94
N THR A 287 -4.32 -4.56 -23.14
CA THR A 287 -3.57 -5.82 -23.20
C THR A 287 -3.18 -6.31 -21.82
N LEU A 288 -3.26 -7.63 -21.59
CA LEU A 288 -2.68 -8.26 -20.42
C LEU A 288 -1.16 -8.06 -20.44
N HIS A 289 -0.63 -7.48 -19.37
CA HIS A 289 0.80 -7.30 -19.16
C HIS A 289 1.39 -8.51 -18.43
N ASP A 290 0.83 -8.86 -17.28
CA ASP A 290 1.24 -10.03 -16.53
C ASP A 290 0.07 -10.62 -15.73
N LYS A 291 0.20 -11.89 -15.35
CA LYS A 291 -0.74 -12.60 -14.50
C LYS A 291 0.01 -13.59 -13.61
N ASN A 292 -0.34 -13.63 -12.34
CA ASN A 292 0.34 -14.45 -11.35
C ASN A 292 -0.68 -15.18 -10.47
N SER A 293 -0.32 -16.36 -10.00
CA SER A 293 -1.08 -17.04 -8.96
C SER A 293 -0.19 -17.92 -8.10
N MET A 294 -0.58 -18.08 -6.85
CA MET A 294 0.02 -19.01 -5.90
C MET A 294 -1.09 -19.82 -5.24
N VAL A 295 -0.87 -21.13 -5.11
CA VAL A 295 -1.73 -22.01 -4.31
C VAL A 295 -0.83 -22.81 -3.39
N THR A 296 -1.13 -22.76 -2.10
CA THR A 296 -0.39 -23.45 -1.06
C THR A 296 -1.22 -24.53 -0.39
N THR A 297 -0.65 -25.72 -0.29
CA THR A 297 -1.22 -26.85 0.45
C THR A 297 -0.16 -27.43 1.39
N GLN A 298 -0.61 -28.11 2.44
CA GLN A 298 0.30 -28.77 3.37
C GLN A 298 -0.01 -30.26 3.42
N SER A 299 1.04 -31.08 3.35
CA SER A 299 0.95 -32.53 3.45
C SER A 299 2.28 -33.10 3.96
N ASN A 300 2.25 -34.16 4.74
CA ASN A 300 3.45 -34.89 5.21
C ASN A 300 4.55 -34.02 5.84
N GLY A 301 4.19 -32.92 6.53
CA GLY A 301 5.15 -31.98 7.13
C GLY A 301 5.83 -31.03 6.12
N VAL A 302 5.31 -30.97 4.90
CA VAL A 302 5.82 -30.16 3.78
C VAL A 302 4.79 -29.11 3.40
N ASN A 303 5.26 -27.88 3.19
CA ASN A 303 4.58 -26.82 2.51
C ASN A 303 4.78 -27.00 1.00
N ILE A 304 3.69 -27.14 0.26
CA ILE A 304 3.67 -27.41 -1.17
C ILE A 304 3.03 -26.20 -1.85
N GLU A 305 3.82 -25.42 -2.55
CA GLU A 305 3.35 -24.22 -3.24
C GLU A 305 3.47 -24.39 -4.74
N LYS A 306 2.37 -24.19 -5.46
CA LYS A 306 2.39 -24.05 -6.91
C LYS A 306 2.28 -22.58 -7.27
N THR A 307 3.32 -22.04 -7.90
CA THR A 307 3.28 -20.69 -8.49
C THR A 307 3.17 -20.79 -10.01
N VAL A 308 2.39 -19.88 -10.58
CA VAL A 308 2.24 -19.71 -12.03
C VAL A 308 2.42 -18.23 -12.31
N ALA A 309 3.37 -17.88 -13.17
CA ALA A 309 3.59 -16.52 -13.62
C ALA A 309 3.57 -16.49 -15.15
N LEU A 310 2.84 -15.52 -15.69
CA LEU A 310 2.69 -15.27 -17.11
C LEU A 310 3.04 -13.81 -17.35
N GLU A 311 3.97 -13.52 -18.26
CA GLU A 311 4.38 -12.17 -18.58
C GLU A 311 4.39 -11.95 -20.10
N LYS A 312 3.95 -10.77 -20.52
CA LYS A 312 3.83 -10.42 -21.93
C LYS A 312 5.22 -10.41 -22.59
N ALA A 313 5.32 -11.14 -23.69
CA ALA A 313 6.39 -11.02 -24.66
C ALA A 313 5.82 -10.48 -25.99
N ASP A 314 6.59 -10.52 -27.08
CA ASP A 314 6.22 -9.92 -28.36
C ASP A 314 4.84 -10.35 -28.90
N THR A 315 4.67 -11.64 -29.18
CA THR A 315 3.43 -12.21 -29.77
C THR A 315 2.84 -13.36 -28.96
N GLN A 316 3.48 -13.68 -27.84
CA GLN A 316 3.17 -14.77 -26.92
C GLN A 316 3.46 -14.27 -25.50
N PHE A 317 3.37 -15.17 -24.52
CA PHE A 317 3.74 -14.91 -23.15
C PHE A 317 4.90 -15.82 -22.75
N THR A 318 5.84 -15.29 -21.97
CA THR A 318 6.71 -16.12 -21.16
C THR A 318 5.87 -16.69 -20.03
N CYS A 319 6.02 -17.98 -19.77
CA CYS A 319 5.34 -18.69 -18.71
C CYS A 319 6.37 -19.35 -17.82
N SER A 320 6.20 -19.21 -16.50
CA SER A 320 6.89 -20.04 -15.52
C SER A 320 5.90 -20.73 -14.61
N VAL A 321 6.10 -22.02 -14.39
CA VAL A 321 5.36 -22.81 -13.40
C VAL A 321 6.36 -23.41 -12.44
N SER A 322 6.23 -23.08 -11.15
CA SER A 322 7.10 -23.61 -10.11
C SER A 322 6.33 -24.44 -9.09
N GLU A 323 6.96 -25.50 -8.63
CA GLU A 323 6.59 -26.26 -7.44
C GLU A 323 7.66 -26.03 -6.38
N TRP A 324 7.25 -25.44 -5.26
CA TRP A 324 8.08 -25.31 -4.07
C TRP A 324 7.69 -26.39 -3.08
N LEU A 325 8.67 -27.18 -2.66
CA LEU A 325 8.52 -28.23 -1.66
C LEU A 325 9.44 -27.89 -0.48
N GLU A 326 8.88 -27.44 0.62
CA GLU A 326 9.66 -26.92 1.75
C GLU A 326 9.19 -27.52 3.09
N THR A 327 10.12 -27.87 3.98
CA THR A 327 9.75 -28.34 5.33
C THR A 327 9.03 -27.25 6.13
N ILE A 328 8.03 -27.62 6.92
CA ILE A 328 7.36 -26.67 7.82
C ILE A 328 8.14 -26.59 9.13
N SER A 329 9.19 -25.77 9.16
CA SER A 329 9.99 -25.54 10.37
C SER A 329 10.66 -24.16 10.37
N SER A 330 11.14 -23.72 11.54
CA SER A 330 11.89 -22.45 11.63
C SER A 330 13.25 -22.50 10.93
N GLN A 331 13.76 -23.70 10.69
CA GLN A 331 14.94 -23.96 9.87
C GLN A 331 14.47 -24.76 8.66
N SER A 332 13.75 -24.11 7.75
CA SER A 332 13.15 -24.76 6.59
C SER A 332 14.18 -25.10 5.51
N SER A 333 14.06 -26.26 4.88
CA SER A 333 14.80 -26.64 3.68
C SER A 333 13.87 -27.22 2.63
N GLY A 334 14.27 -27.11 1.38
CA GLY A 334 13.41 -27.53 0.29
C GLY A 334 14.03 -27.46 -1.09
N VAL A 335 13.19 -27.72 -2.08
CA VAL A 335 13.51 -27.56 -3.49
C VAL A 335 12.45 -26.71 -4.18
N ARG A 336 12.88 -25.93 -5.18
CA ARG A 336 11.99 -25.32 -6.16
C ARG A 336 12.24 -25.94 -7.53
N ASN A 337 11.21 -26.52 -8.12
CA ASN A 337 11.24 -27.11 -9.44
C ASN A 337 10.49 -26.20 -10.40
N THR A 338 11.18 -25.57 -11.36
CA THR A 338 10.59 -24.60 -12.28
C THR A 338 10.73 -25.05 -13.73
N ILE A 339 9.64 -24.92 -14.48
CA ILE A 339 9.64 -25.01 -15.94
C ILE A 339 9.38 -23.63 -16.54
N TYR A 340 10.00 -23.40 -17.70
CA TYR A 340 9.81 -22.19 -18.49
C TYR A 340 9.31 -22.56 -19.88
N SER A 341 8.33 -21.83 -20.38
CA SER A 341 7.76 -22.08 -21.71
C SER A 341 7.25 -20.78 -22.35
N MET A 342 7.03 -20.84 -23.66
CA MET A 342 6.32 -19.79 -24.40
C MET A 342 4.92 -20.29 -24.72
N VAL A 343 3.89 -19.52 -24.36
CA VAL A 343 2.48 -19.92 -24.47
C VAL A 343 1.62 -18.78 -25.02
N SER A 344 0.43 -19.11 -25.53
CA SER A 344 -0.51 -18.12 -26.06
C SER A 344 -1.36 -17.44 -24.99
N ASP A 345 -1.56 -18.10 -23.84
CA ASP A 345 -2.55 -17.69 -22.86
C ASP A 345 -2.30 -18.30 -21.47
N TRP A 346 -3.05 -17.78 -20.49
CA TRP A 346 -2.99 -18.19 -19.09
C TRP A 346 -3.33 -19.66 -18.86
N ASP A 347 -4.35 -20.19 -19.53
CA ASP A 347 -4.80 -21.57 -19.32
C ASP A 347 -3.74 -22.57 -19.79
N SER A 348 -3.10 -22.28 -20.92
CA SER A 348 -1.95 -23.03 -21.43
C SER A 348 -0.77 -22.97 -20.46
N CYS A 349 -0.47 -21.81 -19.87
CA CYS A 349 0.57 -21.68 -18.85
C CYS A 349 0.27 -22.56 -17.63
N LYS A 350 -0.90 -22.38 -17.03
CA LYS A 350 -1.34 -23.07 -15.82
C LYS A 350 -1.40 -24.59 -15.96
N ALA A 351 -1.74 -25.08 -17.15
CA ALA A 351 -1.82 -26.49 -17.50
C ALA A 351 -0.44 -27.18 -17.66
N SER A 352 0.64 -26.42 -17.69
CA SER A 352 1.99 -26.98 -17.85
C SER A 352 2.36 -27.89 -16.68
N ALA A 353 2.88 -29.08 -17.00
CA ALA A 353 3.32 -30.07 -16.03
C ALA A 353 4.82 -29.94 -15.76
N ILE A 354 5.23 -30.10 -14.51
CA ILE A 354 6.63 -30.00 -14.09
C ILE A 354 7.33 -31.33 -14.41
N THR A 355 7.85 -31.42 -15.63
CA THR A 355 8.54 -32.60 -16.17
C THR A 355 9.45 -32.20 -17.33
N GLY A 356 10.45 -33.03 -17.65
CA GLY A 356 11.40 -32.77 -18.72
C GLY A 356 12.49 -31.78 -18.29
N ASP A 357 12.60 -30.67 -19.02
CA ASP A 357 13.61 -29.62 -18.86
C ASP A 357 13.27 -28.72 -17.66
N VAL A 358 13.56 -29.21 -16.46
CA VAL A 358 13.27 -28.55 -15.19
C VAL A 358 14.53 -27.92 -14.62
N VAL A 359 14.46 -26.61 -14.34
CA VAL A 359 15.45 -25.91 -13.53
C VAL A 359 15.12 -26.18 -12.06
N GLN A 360 16.06 -26.74 -11.31
CA GLN A 360 15.87 -27.01 -9.88
C GLN A 360 16.72 -26.05 -9.06
N ALA A 361 16.13 -25.48 -8.01
CA ALA A 361 16.87 -24.76 -6.99
C ALA A 361 16.77 -25.49 -5.64
N LEU A 362 17.89 -25.56 -4.92
CA LEU A 362 17.91 -25.93 -3.50
C LEU A 362 17.67 -24.67 -2.67
N VAL A 363 16.81 -24.75 -1.66
CA VAL A 363 16.38 -23.60 -0.87
C VAL A 363 16.54 -23.87 0.61
N THR A 364 17.09 -22.92 1.37
CA THR A 364 17.04 -22.94 2.83
C THR A 364 16.61 -21.59 3.40
N LYS A 365 15.79 -21.63 4.45
CA LYS A 365 15.15 -20.46 5.08
C LYS A 365 15.21 -20.56 6.59
N ASP A 366 15.70 -19.52 7.26
CA ASP A 366 15.65 -19.41 8.72
C ASP A 366 14.65 -18.33 9.14
N TYR A 367 13.78 -18.70 10.07
CA TYR A 367 12.72 -17.85 10.60
C TYR A 367 12.94 -17.50 12.07
N GLN A 368 12.60 -16.26 12.43
CA GLN A 368 12.42 -15.83 13.81
C GLN A 368 10.94 -15.51 14.01
N GLY A 369 10.20 -16.43 14.63
CA GLY A 369 8.74 -16.34 14.65
C GLY A 369 8.18 -16.51 13.24
N THR A 370 7.48 -15.49 12.74
CA THR A 370 6.95 -15.45 11.36
C THR A 370 7.92 -14.82 10.36
N ASP A 371 8.98 -14.18 10.86
CA ASP A 371 9.84 -13.32 10.04
C ASP A 371 10.94 -14.14 9.39
N LEU A 372 11.07 -14.05 8.06
CA LEU A 372 12.10 -14.74 7.29
C LEU A 372 13.42 -13.96 7.41
N VAL A 373 14.32 -14.40 8.30
CA VAL A 373 15.55 -13.66 8.63
C VAL A 373 16.68 -13.97 7.64
N ASN A 374 16.84 -15.23 7.22
CA ASN A 374 17.84 -15.59 6.21
C ASN A 374 17.21 -16.51 5.16
N TYR A 375 17.60 -16.32 3.92
CA TYR A 375 17.18 -17.14 2.78
C TYR A 375 18.36 -17.35 1.85
N THR A 376 18.56 -18.59 1.42
CA THR A 376 19.55 -18.93 0.40
C THR A 376 18.93 -19.81 -0.66
N GLU A 377 19.31 -19.57 -1.90
CA GLU A 377 18.86 -20.32 -3.06
C GLU A 377 20.05 -20.64 -3.96
N HIS A 378 20.15 -21.91 -4.38
CA HIS A 378 21.19 -22.43 -5.26
C HIS A 378 20.53 -23.07 -6.47
N THR A 379 20.64 -22.44 -7.63
CA THR A 379 19.97 -22.83 -8.88
C THR A 379 20.86 -23.70 -9.75
N TYR A 380 20.30 -24.81 -10.21
CA TYR A 380 20.92 -25.80 -11.10
C TYR A 380 20.12 -25.84 -12.40
N ASN A 381 20.78 -25.44 -13.48
CA ASN A 381 20.19 -25.40 -14.82
C ASN A 381 20.09 -26.81 -15.42
N ASN A 382 19.33 -26.93 -16.51
CA ASN A 382 19.18 -28.19 -17.24
C ASN A 382 20.54 -28.82 -17.57
N GLY A 383 20.73 -30.06 -17.12
CA GLY A 383 21.98 -30.81 -17.29
C GLY A 383 22.98 -30.70 -16.13
N ASN A 384 22.73 -29.83 -15.15
CA ASN A 384 23.47 -29.77 -13.90
C ASN A 384 22.65 -30.45 -12.78
N ASP A 385 23.22 -31.49 -12.15
CA ASP A 385 22.51 -32.27 -11.13
C ASP A 385 22.78 -31.70 -9.74
N SER A 386 21.71 -31.27 -9.08
CA SER A 386 21.73 -30.81 -7.68
C SER A 386 21.93 -31.95 -6.67
N GLY A 387 21.75 -33.21 -7.09
CA GLY A 387 21.61 -34.38 -6.22
C GLY A 387 20.17 -34.62 -5.70
N PHE A 388 19.23 -33.73 -6.01
CA PHE A 388 17.83 -33.77 -5.56
C PHE A 388 16.82 -33.84 -6.71
N THR A 389 17.26 -34.20 -7.91
CA THR A 389 16.41 -34.36 -9.10
C THR A 389 15.29 -35.40 -8.93
N HIS A 390 15.43 -36.34 -7.99
CA HIS A 390 14.38 -37.29 -7.61
C HIS A 390 13.17 -36.64 -6.93
N LEU A 391 13.23 -35.35 -6.55
CA LEU A 391 12.13 -34.58 -5.96
C LEU A 391 11.31 -33.78 -6.99
N ILE A 392 11.65 -33.87 -8.28
CA ILE A 392 10.92 -33.16 -9.34
C ILE A 392 9.52 -33.78 -9.52
N GLY A 393 8.47 -32.96 -9.36
CA GLY A 393 7.08 -33.38 -9.56
C GLY A 393 6.54 -34.30 -8.47
N MET A 394 7.15 -34.26 -7.28
CA MET A 394 6.87 -35.18 -6.18
C MET A 394 5.92 -34.62 -5.12
N ALA A 395 5.21 -33.50 -5.39
CA ALA A 395 4.27 -32.86 -4.45
C ALA A 395 3.33 -33.83 -3.72
N ASN A 396 2.83 -34.88 -4.38
CA ASN A 396 1.84 -35.79 -3.78
C ASN A 396 2.43 -36.84 -2.83
N SER A 397 3.75 -37.02 -2.80
CA SER A 397 4.41 -38.10 -2.06
C SER A 397 5.61 -37.67 -1.22
N VAL A 398 6.11 -36.44 -1.42
CA VAL A 398 7.24 -35.91 -0.67
C VAL A 398 6.94 -35.85 0.83
N THR A 399 7.97 -36.03 1.64
CA THR A 399 7.95 -35.92 3.09
C THR A 399 8.98 -34.91 3.59
N ALA A 400 8.83 -34.44 4.83
CA ALA A 400 9.81 -33.54 5.42
C ALA A 400 11.23 -34.15 5.51
N ASP A 401 11.34 -35.47 5.69
CA ASP A 401 12.64 -36.16 5.78
C ASP A 401 13.39 -36.13 4.44
N ASP A 402 12.67 -36.23 3.32
CA ASP A 402 13.26 -36.14 1.97
C ASP A 402 13.93 -34.76 1.76
N LEU A 403 13.30 -33.70 2.29
CA LEU A 403 13.74 -32.31 2.14
C LEU A 403 14.77 -31.87 3.19
N ALA A 404 14.77 -32.49 4.38
CA ALA A 404 15.72 -32.18 5.45
C ALA A 404 17.17 -32.40 5.01
N ALA A 405 17.40 -33.32 4.07
CA ALA A 405 18.73 -33.60 3.53
C ALA A 405 19.35 -32.41 2.76
N VAL A 406 18.53 -31.49 2.22
CA VAL A 406 19.03 -30.29 1.51
C VAL A 406 19.90 -29.42 2.41
N ARG A 407 19.55 -29.30 3.69
CA ARG A 407 20.32 -28.54 4.69
C ARG A 407 21.69 -29.10 5.01
N ASN A 408 21.96 -30.35 4.62
CA ASN A 408 23.30 -30.94 4.73
C ASN A 408 24.19 -30.55 3.55
N VAL A 409 23.61 -30.00 2.48
CA VAL A 409 24.32 -29.58 1.27
C VAL A 409 24.54 -28.07 1.27
N ILE A 410 23.49 -27.29 1.53
CA ILE A 410 23.52 -25.82 1.60
C ILE A 410 23.01 -25.32 2.96
N ASN A 411 23.39 -24.11 3.36
CA ASN A 411 22.94 -23.48 4.61
C ASN A 411 22.56 -22.00 4.40
N THR A 412 22.21 -21.34 5.50
CA THR A 412 21.76 -19.95 5.56
C THR A 412 22.85 -18.95 5.94
N ASP A 413 24.14 -19.36 5.90
CA ASP A 413 25.26 -18.44 6.15
C ASP A 413 25.29 -17.38 5.06
N PHE A 414 24.89 -16.17 5.44
CA PHE A 414 24.81 -15.03 4.55
C PHE A 414 26.16 -14.71 3.91
N TYR A 415 27.28 -14.88 4.61
CA TYR A 415 28.61 -14.50 4.09
C TYR A 415 29.37 -15.65 3.41
N SER A 416 28.74 -16.82 3.25
CA SER A 416 29.34 -17.91 2.50
C SER A 416 29.47 -17.54 1.02
N GLU A 417 30.56 -17.96 0.39
CA GLU A 417 30.81 -17.83 -1.06
C GLU A 417 30.73 -19.19 -1.77
N ASP A 418 30.38 -20.26 -1.05
CA ASP A 418 30.35 -21.61 -1.59
C ASP A 418 29.18 -21.76 -2.57
N SER A 419 29.48 -22.23 -3.79
CA SER A 419 28.47 -22.43 -4.83
C SER A 419 27.74 -23.77 -4.72
N HIS A 420 28.29 -24.74 -3.99
CA HIS A 420 27.76 -26.09 -3.89
C HIS A 420 27.44 -26.74 -5.25
N GLY A 421 28.20 -26.38 -6.29
CA GLY A 421 28.01 -26.88 -7.66
C GLY A 421 26.87 -26.22 -8.44
N ALA A 422 26.18 -25.22 -7.87
CA ALA A 422 25.12 -24.49 -8.54
C ALA A 422 25.64 -23.59 -9.67
N ASP A 423 24.81 -23.36 -10.67
CA ASP A 423 25.07 -22.42 -11.77
C ASP A 423 24.90 -20.96 -11.32
N TYR A 424 24.02 -20.74 -10.34
CA TYR A 424 23.77 -19.45 -9.71
C TYR A 424 23.38 -19.64 -8.25
N TRP A 425 23.73 -18.69 -7.39
CA TRP A 425 23.21 -18.64 -6.03
C TRP A 425 22.88 -17.22 -5.61
N LEU A 426 21.91 -17.10 -4.71
CA LEU A 426 21.47 -15.87 -4.06
C LEU A 426 21.40 -16.09 -2.56
N ARG A 427 21.89 -15.12 -1.79
CA ARG A 427 21.78 -15.09 -0.33
C ARG A 427 21.13 -13.79 0.08
N THR A 428 20.18 -13.88 1.01
CA THR A 428 19.41 -12.74 1.50
C THR A 428 19.36 -12.80 3.02
N GLN A 429 19.59 -11.65 3.65
CA GLN A 429 19.37 -11.41 5.06
C GLN A 429 18.33 -10.30 5.24
N ASN A 430 17.37 -10.51 6.13
CA ASN A 430 16.36 -9.53 6.50
C ASN A 430 16.48 -9.17 7.98
N THR A 431 16.21 -7.90 8.28
CA THR A 431 15.89 -7.44 9.63
C THR A 431 14.57 -6.71 9.58
N PHE A 432 13.77 -6.85 10.65
CA PHE A 432 12.45 -6.23 10.77
C PHE A 432 12.38 -5.44 12.09
N SER A 433 11.64 -4.33 12.08
CA SER A 433 11.40 -3.53 13.28
C SER A 433 9.97 -3.01 13.34
N ASP A 434 9.35 -3.15 14.51
CA ASP A 434 8.08 -2.49 14.84
C ASP A 434 8.33 -1.08 15.46
N ASP A 435 9.59 -0.69 15.70
CA ASP A 435 9.95 0.65 16.18
C ASP A 435 9.77 1.68 15.05
N LEU A 436 8.95 2.71 15.30
CA LEU A 436 8.65 3.75 14.33
C LEU A 436 9.84 4.66 14.01
N SER A 437 10.89 4.68 14.85
CA SER A 437 12.13 5.40 14.51
C SER A 437 13.09 4.60 13.63
N GLU A 438 12.82 3.32 13.42
CA GLU A 438 13.62 2.42 12.59
C GLU A 438 12.87 2.03 11.31
N PRO A 439 13.57 1.59 10.25
CA PRO A 439 12.93 1.01 9.08
C PRO A 439 12.09 -0.22 9.42
N THR A 440 10.99 -0.44 8.69
CA THR A 440 10.15 -1.64 8.85
C THR A 440 10.89 -2.90 8.46
N GLN A 441 11.71 -2.80 7.40
CA GLN A 441 12.49 -3.89 6.87
C GLN A 441 13.80 -3.37 6.28
N ILE A 442 14.90 -4.08 6.53
CA ILE A 442 16.13 -3.96 5.75
C ILE A 442 16.43 -5.34 5.18
N LEU A 443 16.38 -5.45 3.85
CA LEU A 443 16.71 -6.65 3.08
C LEU A 443 18.05 -6.41 2.41
N THR A 444 19.09 -7.16 2.77
CA THR A 444 20.39 -7.14 2.08
C THR A 444 20.57 -8.46 1.34
N SER A 445 21.00 -8.41 0.09
CA SER A 445 21.26 -9.61 -0.72
C SER A 445 22.56 -9.52 -1.50
N HIS A 446 23.14 -10.68 -1.80
CA HIS A 446 24.23 -10.80 -2.76
C HIS A 446 24.23 -12.16 -3.45
N ASN A 447 24.92 -12.23 -4.60
CA ASN A 447 24.83 -13.38 -5.48
C ASN A 447 26.17 -13.83 -6.05
N SER A 448 26.13 -14.96 -6.77
CA SER A 448 27.31 -15.58 -7.40
C SER A 448 28.01 -14.75 -8.48
N LYS A 449 27.43 -13.62 -8.88
CA LYS A 449 28.04 -12.67 -9.83
C LYS A 449 28.79 -11.53 -9.12
N GLY A 450 28.79 -11.50 -7.78
CA GLY A 450 29.38 -10.43 -6.99
C GLY A 450 28.51 -9.19 -6.88
N GLU A 451 27.23 -9.27 -7.28
CA GLU A 451 26.28 -8.16 -7.17
C GLU A 451 25.72 -8.13 -5.75
N TRP A 452 25.75 -6.96 -5.11
CA TRP A 452 25.16 -6.68 -3.80
C TRP A 452 24.02 -5.67 -3.93
N SER A 453 22.95 -5.87 -3.16
CA SER A 453 21.86 -4.92 -3.01
C SER A 453 21.35 -4.81 -1.58
N ARG A 454 20.79 -3.66 -1.23
CA ARG A 454 20.07 -3.42 0.01
C ARG A 454 18.83 -2.58 -0.25
N GLU A 455 17.69 -3.13 0.16
CA GLU A 455 16.40 -2.45 0.17
C GLU A 455 16.03 -2.11 1.61
N THR A 456 15.80 -0.83 1.89
CA THR A 456 15.33 -0.34 3.20
C THR A 456 13.92 0.20 3.03
N THR A 457 12.94 -0.42 3.67
CA THR A 457 11.53 0.02 3.63
C THR A 457 11.17 0.75 4.91
N TYR A 458 10.40 1.83 4.80
CA TYR A 458 9.98 2.66 5.93
C TYR A 458 8.48 2.48 6.23
N HIS A 459 8.05 2.90 7.42
CA HIS A 459 6.65 2.76 7.89
C HIS A 459 5.64 3.53 7.04
N ASN A 460 6.05 4.60 6.39
CA ASN A 460 5.23 5.41 5.48
C ASN A 460 5.12 4.82 4.06
N GLY A 461 5.71 3.65 3.81
CA GLY A 461 5.69 2.96 2.52
C GLY A 461 6.80 3.35 1.55
N THR A 462 7.56 4.41 1.80
CA THR A 462 8.73 4.74 0.99
C THR A 462 9.86 3.74 1.22
N TYR A 463 10.84 3.76 0.33
CA TYR A 463 11.97 2.84 0.37
C TYR A 463 13.25 3.50 -0.15
N LYS A 464 14.38 2.86 0.17
CA LYS A 464 15.71 3.22 -0.30
C LYS A 464 16.39 1.99 -0.88
N SER A 465 16.85 2.11 -2.13
CA SER A 465 17.56 1.06 -2.86
C SER A 465 19.05 1.39 -2.96
N GLU A 466 19.91 0.49 -2.52
CA GLU A 466 21.36 0.62 -2.59
C GLU A 466 21.95 -0.60 -3.31
N CYS A 467 22.96 -0.38 -4.16
CA CYS A 467 23.60 -1.45 -4.93
C CYS A 467 25.12 -1.28 -4.89
N GLY A 468 25.87 -2.34 -5.20
CA GLY A 468 27.32 -2.29 -5.31
C GLY A 468 27.96 -3.66 -5.51
N ASP A 469 29.28 -3.71 -5.45
CA ASP A 469 30.07 -4.96 -5.63
C ASP A 469 30.49 -5.59 -4.29
N SER A 470 30.08 -5.00 -3.17
CA SER A 470 30.34 -5.44 -1.80
C SER A 470 29.37 -4.74 -0.83
N GLU A 471 29.23 -5.28 0.38
CA GLU A 471 28.41 -4.65 1.43
C GLU A 471 28.84 -3.21 1.74
N ASN A 472 30.16 -2.95 1.77
CA ASN A 472 30.71 -1.64 2.10
C ASN A 472 30.59 -0.60 0.97
N SER A 473 30.33 -1.05 -0.26
CA SER A 473 30.17 -0.16 -1.42
C SER A 473 28.71 0.20 -1.70
N LEU A 474 27.76 -0.42 -1.01
CA LEU A 474 26.33 -0.17 -1.20
C LEU A 474 26.02 1.34 -1.18
N SER A 475 25.43 1.82 -2.26
CA SER A 475 24.99 3.21 -2.40
C SER A 475 23.86 3.34 -3.41
N GLU A 476 23.05 4.39 -3.27
CA GLU A 476 21.95 4.69 -4.21
C GLU A 476 22.46 5.01 -5.62
N TYR A 477 23.67 5.57 -5.75
CA TYR A 477 24.27 5.94 -7.03
C TYR A 477 24.65 4.75 -7.90
N GLN A 478 24.88 3.59 -7.30
CA GLN A 478 25.35 2.38 -7.98
C GLN A 478 24.20 1.50 -8.46
N CYS A 479 22.95 1.78 -8.04
CA CYS A 479 21.79 1.11 -8.62
C CYS A 479 21.56 1.67 -10.02
N THR A 480 22.11 1.00 -11.03
CA THR A 480 21.56 1.13 -12.37
C THR A 480 20.14 0.61 -12.33
N LYS A 481 19.15 1.51 -12.46
CA LYS A 481 17.76 1.10 -12.69
C LYS A 481 17.69 0.24 -13.94
#